data_AF-A0A3S3QSK8-F1
#
_entry.id   AF-A0A3S3QSK8-F1
#
_cell.length_a   1.000
_cell.length_b   1.000
_cell.length_c   1.000
_cell.angle_alpha   90.00
_cell.angle_beta   90.00
_cell.angle_gamma   90.00
#
_symmetry.space_group_name_H-M   'P 1'
#
loop_
_entity.id
_entity.type
_entity.pdbx_description
1 polymer ?
#
loop_
_entity_poly.entity_id
_entity_poly.type
_entity_poly.pdbx_seq_one_letter_code
_entity_poly.pdbx_strand_id
1 'polypeptide(L)'
;LGLLKLGLLGSMTGIVLAHTIGAIGYVLVIVSASLANFDPQLEQAAMSMRAGPLQTFMRVTLPLIRPGIIGGAVFAFLHSFDEVVITSLVGGISMRTLPLKMWEDIRHQIDPTIAAVATLFILLPLV
;
A
#
# COMPACT_ATOMS: atom_id res chain seq x y z
N LEU A 1 12.17 14.18 9.65
CA LEU A 1 12.78 15.53 9.51
C LEU A 1 12.39 16.28 8.22
N GLY A 2 12.19 15.61 7.08
CA GLY A 2 11.82 16.28 5.81
C GLY A 2 10.38 16.85 5.76
N LEU A 3 9.37 16.07 6.17
CA LEU A 3 7.97 16.51 6.19
C LEU A 3 7.72 17.74 7.09
N LEU A 4 8.50 17.85 8.17
CA LEU A 4 8.52 19.01 9.07
C LEU A 4 8.97 20.28 8.35
N LYS A 5 10.07 20.20 7.59
CA LYS A 5 10.58 21.34 6.81
C LYS A 5 9.64 21.76 5.69
N LEU A 6 8.85 20.83 5.17
CA LEU A 6 7.84 21.07 4.14
C LEU A 6 6.49 21.54 4.71
N GLY A 7 6.33 21.64 6.03
CA GLY A 7 5.07 22.06 6.65
C GLY A 7 3.92 21.06 6.48
N LEU A 8 4.23 19.77 6.21
CA LEU A 8 3.24 18.74 5.90
C LEU A 8 2.76 17.94 7.12
N LEU A 9 3.24 18.27 8.33
CA LEU A 9 2.72 17.65 9.55
C LEU A 9 1.25 18.01 9.77
N GLY A 10 0.46 17.05 10.24
CA GLY A 10 -0.97 17.22 10.48
C GLY A 10 -1.80 17.39 9.20
N SER A 11 -1.23 17.10 8.03
CA SER A 11 -1.92 17.16 6.75
C SER A 11 -2.18 15.76 6.18
N MET A 12 -3.26 15.61 5.42
CA MET A 12 -3.56 14.37 4.69
C MET A 12 -2.39 13.98 3.77
N THR A 13 -1.83 14.95 3.06
CA THR A 13 -0.69 14.75 2.14
C THR A 13 0.54 14.21 2.86
N GLY A 14 0.85 14.74 4.05
CA GLY A 14 1.97 14.26 4.86
C GLY A 14 1.80 12.80 5.29
N ILE A 15 0.58 12.42 5.67
CA ILE A 15 0.24 11.03 6.03
C ILE A 15 0.37 10.13 4.81
N VAL A 16 -0.25 10.48 3.68
CA VAL A 16 -0.17 9.69 2.44
C VAL A 16 1.28 9.44 2.04
N LEU A 17 2.13 10.48 2.05
CA LEU A 17 3.54 10.34 1.71
C LEU A 17 4.29 9.44 2.70
N ALA A 18 4.03 9.60 4.00
CA ALA A 18 4.69 8.80 5.02
C ALA A 18 4.37 7.30 4.89
N HIS A 19 3.10 6.98 4.60
CA HIS A 19 2.66 5.60 4.35
C HIS A 19 3.19 5.05 3.04
N THR A 20 3.21 5.88 1.98
CA THR A 20 3.69 5.47 0.66
C THR A 20 5.16 5.05 0.71
N ILE A 21 5.99 5.77 1.48
CA ILE A 21 7.42 5.45 1.64
C ILE A 21 7.62 4.07 2.28
N GLY A 22 6.80 3.68 3.27
CA GLY A 22 6.84 2.34 3.85
C GLY A 22 6.29 1.28 2.89
N ALA A 23 5.15 1.57 2.26
CA ALA A 23 4.44 0.65 1.38
C ALA A 23 5.20 0.27 0.10
N ILE A 24 6.06 1.16 -0.41
CA ILE A 24 6.80 0.92 -1.67
C ILE A 24 7.68 -0.33 -1.61
N GLY A 25 8.26 -0.65 -0.44
CA GLY A 25 9.10 -1.83 -0.27
C GLY A 25 8.31 -3.13 -0.50
N TYR A 26 7.09 -3.21 0.02
CA TYR A 26 6.21 -4.36 -0.18
C TYR A 26 5.83 -4.55 -1.65
N VAL A 27 5.43 -3.46 -2.32
CA VAL A 27 5.09 -3.51 -3.75
C VAL A 27 6.29 -3.96 -4.58
N LEU A 28 7.48 -3.39 -4.31
CA LEU A 28 8.70 -3.72 -5.03
C LEU A 28 9.04 -5.20 -4.92
N VAL A 29 9.01 -5.77 -3.72
CA VAL A 29 9.32 -7.19 -3.51
C VAL A 29 8.34 -8.08 -4.28
N ILE A 30 7.04 -7.83 -4.14
CA ILE A 30 6.00 -8.70 -4.72
C ILE A 30 5.96 -8.60 -6.24
N VAL A 31 6.04 -7.38 -6.79
CA VAL A 31 6.05 -7.17 -8.24
C VAL A 31 7.33 -7.71 -8.86
N SER A 32 8.48 -7.56 -8.20
CA SER A 32 9.75 -8.13 -8.69
C SER A 32 9.71 -9.65 -8.71
N ALA A 33 9.11 -10.30 -7.70
CA ALA A 33 8.92 -11.75 -7.70
C ALA A 33 7.98 -12.21 -8.83
N SER A 34 6.93 -11.43 -9.14
CA SER A 34 6.05 -11.70 -10.27
C SER A 34 6.76 -11.56 -11.61
N LEU A 35 7.64 -10.56 -11.75
CA LEU A 35 8.46 -10.35 -12.95
C LEU A 35 9.53 -11.44 -13.11
N ALA A 36 10.11 -11.94 -12.01
CA ALA A 36 11.13 -12.99 -12.06
C ALA A 36 10.58 -14.34 -12.56
N ASN A 37 9.28 -14.60 -12.36
CA ASN A 37 8.60 -15.81 -12.85
C ASN A 37 8.02 -15.67 -14.27
N PHE A 38 8.13 -14.49 -14.89
CA PHE A 38 7.61 -14.22 -16.23
C PHE A 38 8.60 -14.70 -17.31
N ASP A 39 8.08 -15.26 -18.41
CA ASP A 39 8.87 -15.73 -19.55
C ASP A 39 9.22 -14.58 -20.52
N PRO A 40 10.51 -14.17 -20.62
CA PRO A 40 10.95 -13.09 -21.51
C PRO A 40 10.68 -13.37 -23.00
N GLN A 41 10.46 -14.63 -23.39
CA GLN A 41 10.18 -14.99 -24.79
C GLN A 41 8.88 -14.36 -25.30
N LEU A 42 7.91 -14.10 -24.42
CA LEU A 42 6.65 -13.45 -24.81
C LEU A 42 6.86 -12.00 -25.25
N GLU A 43 7.79 -11.28 -24.61
CA GLU A 43 8.18 -9.92 -25.04
C GLU A 43 8.94 -9.95 -26.36
N GLN A 44 9.87 -10.90 -26.51
CA GLN A 44 10.64 -11.07 -27.74
C GLN A 44 9.73 -11.38 -28.93
N ALA A 45 8.75 -12.27 -28.76
CA ALA A 45 7.77 -12.60 -29.80
C ALA A 45 6.94 -11.39 -30.23
N ALA A 46 6.51 -10.55 -29.28
CA ALA A 46 5.79 -9.32 -29.59
C ALA A 46 6.65 -8.33 -30.40
N MET A 47 7.92 -8.18 -30.01
CA MET A 47 8.88 -7.33 -30.75
C MET A 47 9.17 -7.88 -32.15
N SER A 48 9.23 -9.21 -32.34
CA SER A 48 9.34 -9.83 -33.67
C SER A 48 8.15 -9.51 -34.58
N MET A 49 6.96 -9.28 -34.02
CA MET A 49 5.77 -8.80 -34.74
C MET A 49 5.74 -7.27 -34.95
N ARG A 50 6.88 -6.59 -34.80
CA ARG A 50 7.01 -5.11 -34.89
C ARG A 50 6.23 -4.34 -33.80
N ALA A 51 5.89 -4.96 -32.68
CA ALA A 51 5.37 -4.20 -31.53
C ALA A 51 6.51 -3.36 -30.92
N GLY A 52 6.28 -2.07 -30.70
CA GLY A 52 7.22 -1.20 -30.00
C GLY A 52 7.27 -1.47 -28.49
N PRO A 53 8.29 -1.00 -27.75
CA PRO A 53 8.49 -1.31 -26.33
C PRO A 53 7.27 -0.98 -25.44
N LEU A 54 6.65 0.18 -25.66
CA LEU A 54 5.46 0.59 -24.92
C LEU A 54 4.25 -0.32 -25.22
N GLN A 55 4.10 -0.73 -26.48
CA GLN A 55 3.01 -1.62 -26.89
C GLN A 55 3.20 -3.02 -26.30
N THR A 56 4.43 -3.54 -26.32
CA THR A 56 4.80 -4.82 -25.70
C THR A 56 4.55 -4.78 -24.19
N PHE A 57 4.98 -3.73 -23.49
CA PHE A 57 4.71 -3.57 -22.06
C PHE A 57 3.21 -3.54 -21.76
N MET A 58 2.43 -2.70 -22.45
CA MET A 58 1.01 -2.51 -22.15
C MET A 58 0.15 -3.72 -22.52
N ARG A 59 0.52 -4.48 -23.56
CA ARG A 59 -0.30 -5.60 -24.07
C ARG A 59 0.19 -6.99 -23.65
N VAL A 60 1.45 -7.13 -23.24
CA VAL A 60 2.05 -8.42 -22.88
C VAL A 60 2.47 -8.40 -21.42
N THR A 61 3.45 -7.57 -21.06
CA THR A 61 4.06 -7.57 -19.73
C THR A 61 3.04 -7.20 -18.65
N LEU A 62 2.36 -6.06 -18.79
CA LEU A 62 1.45 -5.50 -17.77
C LEU A 62 0.27 -6.44 -17.45
N PRO A 63 -0.47 -7.01 -18.42
CA PRO A 63 -1.51 -7.99 -18.14
C PRO A 63 -1.00 -9.25 -17.42
N LEU A 64 0.21 -9.70 -17.74
CA LEU A 64 0.81 -10.91 -17.16
C LEU A 64 1.27 -10.68 -15.72
N ILE A 65 1.85 -9.52 -15.41
CA ILE A 65 2.26 -9.17 -14.03
C ILE A 65 1.12 -8.58 -13.20
N ARG A 66 -0.06 -8.35 -13.79
CA ARG A 66 -1.23 -7.76 -13.12
C ARG A 66 -1.60 -8.49 -11.81
N PRO A 67 -1.62 -9.84 -11.73
CA PRO A 67 -1.89 -10.53 -10.47
C PRO A 67 -0.85 -10.19 -9.39
N GLY A 68 0.42 -10.07 -9.77
CA GLY A 68 1.50 -9.62 -8.88
C GLY A 68 1.34 -8.17 -8.42
N ILE A 69 0.91 -7.27 -9.30
CA ILE A 69 0.60 -5.88 -8.94
C ILE A 69 -0.55 -5.82 -7.94
N ILE A 70 -1.62 -6.59 -8.16
CA ILE A 70 -2.77 -6.65 -7.24
C ILE A 70 -2.31 -7.19 -5.87
N GLY A 71 -1.51 -8.27 -5.85
CA GLY A 71 -0.92 -8.78 -4.62
C GLY A 71 -0.08 -7.72 -3.89
N GLY A 72 0.80 -7.02 -4.63
CA GLY A 72 1.60 -5.93 -4.09
C GLY A 72 0.75 -4.80 -3.49
N ALA A 73 -0.33 -4.42 -4.16
CA ALA A 73 -1.26 -3.39 -3.69
C ALA A 73 -1.99 -3.81 -2.41
N VAL A 74 -2.38 -5.09 -2.28
CA VAL A 74 -3.02 -5.61 -1.06
C VAL A 74 -2.06 -5.51 0.14
N PHE A 75 -0.81 -5.97 -0.01
CA PHE A 75 0.17 -5.88 1.08
C PHE A 75 0.55 -4.43 1.42
N ALA A 76 0.64 -3.56 0.42
CA ALA A 76 0.83 -2.12 0.63
C ALA A 76 -0.32 -1.50 1.43
N PHE A 77 -1.57 -1.88 1.12
CA PHE A 77 -2.74 -1.45 1.86
C PHE A 77 -2.71 -1.97 3.30
N LEU A 78 -2.42 -3.27 3.50
CA LEU A 78 -2.33 -3.87 4.84
C LEU A 78 -1.28 -3.17 5.71
N HIS A 79 -0.09 -2.91 5.16
CA HIS A 79 0.96 -2.17 5.86
C HIS A 79 0.51 -0.75 6.20
N SER A 80 -0.07 -0.03 5.25
CA SER A 80 -0.59 1.33 5.50
C SER A 80 -1.70 1.32 6.57
N PHE A 81 -2.49 0.26 6.62
CA PHE A 81 -3.62 0.11 7.52
C PHE A 81 -3.21 -0.25 8.95
N ASP A 82 -2.10 -0.96 9.17
CA ASP A 82 -1.62 -1.26 10.55
C ASP A 82 -0.76 -0.15 11.16
N GLU A 83 -0.40 0.86 10.37
CA GLU A 83 0.63 1.81 10.72
C GLU A 83 0.13 2.89 11.71
N VAL A 84 0.24 2.58 13.00
CA VAL A 84 -0.10 3.49 14.12
C VAL A 84 1.09 4.38 14.52
N VAL A 85 2.32 3.91 14.34
CA VAL A 85 3.51 4.60 14.85
C VAL A 85 3.78 5.84 14.00
N ILE A 86 3.89 5.69 12.68
CA ILE A 86 4.13 6.82 11.77
C ILE A 86 2.96 7.80 11.81
N THR A 87 1.71 7.33 11.86
CA THR A 87 0.54 8.21 11.96
C THR A 87 0.52 9.01 13.25
N SER A 88 0.92 8.43 14.38
CA SER A 88 1.03 9.16 15.65
C SER A 88 2.08 10.26 15.62
N LEU A 89 3.15 10.07 14.84
CA LEU A 89 4.25 11.04 14.70
C LEU A 89 3.94 12.13 13.66
N VAL A 90 3.23 11.79 12.58
CA VAL A 90 2.98 12.70 11.45
C VAL A 90 1.60 13.38 11.52
N GLY A 91 0.60 12.74 12.11
CA GLY A 91 -0.81 13.16 12.09
C GLY A 91 -1.15 14.37 12.96
N GLY A 92 -0.26 14.82 13.83
CA GLY A 92 -0.48 16.01 14.67
C GLY A 92 -1.72 15.88 15.56
N ILE A 93 -2.52 16.95 15.70
CA ILE A 93 -3.76 16.95 16.50
C ILE A 93 -5.00 16.67 15.62
N SER A 94 -4.96 17.09 14.36
CA SER A 94 -6.14 17.17 13.49
C SER A 94 -6.42 15.91 12.68
N MET A 95 -5.41 15.07 12.46
CA MET A 95 -5.55 13.87 11.63
C MET A 95 -5.47 12.62 12.49
N ARG A 96 -6.56 11.86 12.51
CA ARG A 96 -6.67 10.57 13.18
C ARG A 96 -7.08 9.53 12.16
N THR A 97 -6.14 8.65 11.83
CA THR A 97 -6.48 7.43 11.11
C THR A 97 -7.27 6.51 12.03
N LEU A 98 -8.09 5.64 11.45
CA LEU A 98 -8.91 4.72 12.22
C LEU A 98 -8.09 3.84 13.20
N PRO A 99 -6.96 3.24 12.81
CA PRO A 99 -6.11 2.48 13.73
C PRO A 99 -5.54 3.34 14.87
N LEU A 100 -5.12 4.58 14.57
CA LEU A 100 -4.62 5.50 15.59
C LEU A 100 -5.71 5.89 16.59
N LYS A 101 -6.94 6.12 16.11
CA LYS A 101 -8.07 6.42 16.98
C LYS A 101 -8.43 5.24 17.89
N MET A 102 -8.49 4.02 17.34
CA MET A 102 -8.69 2.80 18.12
C MET A 102 -7.60 2.64 19.20
N TRP A 103 -6.33 2.90 18.84
CA TRP A 103 -5.21 2.84 19.78
C TRP A 103 -5.27 3.90 20.90
N GLU A 104 -5.72 5.11 20.58
CA GLU A 104 -5.97 6.16 21.59
C GLU A 104 -7.13 5.76 22.51
N ASP A 105 -8.23 5.26 21.94
CA ASP A 105 -9.43 4.92 22.71
C ASP A 105 -9.18 3.76 23.66
N ILE A 106 -8.51 2.68 23.24
CA ILE A 106 -8.13 1.56 24.13
C ILE A 106 -7.38 2.05 25.38
N ARG A 107 -6.54 3.09 25.25
CA ARG A 107 -5.73 3.62 26.35
C ARG A 107 -6.52 4.53 27.29
N HIS A 108 -7.63 5.09 26.85
CA HIS A 108 -8.41 6.07 27.62
C HIS A 108 -9.75 5.52 28.13
N GLN A 109 -10.44 4.65 27.38
CA GLN A 109 -11.72 4.02 27.74
C GLN A 109 -11.89 2.68 27.01
N ILE A 110 -12.32 1.62 27.71
CA ILE A 110 -12.66 0.36 27.04
C ILE A 110 -14.07 0.50 26.44
N ASP A 111 -14.14 0.85 25.16
CA ASP A 111 -15.39 0.95 24.39
C ASP A 111 -15.65 -0.35 23.60
N PRO A 112 -16.82 -1.01 23.78
CA PRO A 112 -17.17 -2.22 23.02
C PRO A 112 -17.21 -2.02 21.48
N THR A 113 -17.32 -0.79 21.01
CA THR A 113 -17.27 -0.43 19.57
C THR A 113 -15.95 -0.86 18.93
N ILE A 114 -14.84 -0.82 19.67
CA ILE A 114 -13.50 -1.20 19.18
C ILE A 114 -13.47 -2.69 18.82
N ALA A 115 -14.08 -3.54 19.64
CA ALA A 115 -14.18 -4.98 19.38
C ALA A 115 -15.05 -5.28 18.16
N ALA A 116 -16.15 -4.55 17.97
CA ALA A 116 -16.99 -4.68 16.77
C ALA A 116 -16.22 -4.31 15.50
N VAL A 117 -15.50 -3.19 15.52
CA VAL A 117 -14.66 -2.72 14.40
C VAL A 117 -13.53 -3.70 14.10
N ALA A 118 -12.84 -4.22 15.13
CA ALA A 118 -11.79 -5.22 14.97
C ALA A 118 -12.31 -6.53 14.34
N THR A 119 -13.51 -6.96 14.73
CA THR A 119 -14.15 -8.17 14.16
C THR A 119 -14.42 -7.98 12.67
N LEU A 120 -14.95 -6.81 12.27
CA LEU A 120 -15.16 -6.48 10.86
C LEU A 120 -13.84 -6.43 10.08
N PHE A 121 -12.77 -5.92 10.69
CA PHE A 121 -11.44 -5.87 10.05
C PHE A 121 -10.80 -7.23 9.86
N ILE A 122 -11.04 -8.19 10.75
CA ILE A 122 -10.58 -9.56 10.56
C ILE A 122 -11.36 -10.23 9.41
N LEU A 123 -12.65 -9.92 9.27
CA LEU A 123 -13.51 -10.49 8.23
C LEU A 123 -13.22 -9.93 6.83
N LEU A 124 -12.91 -8.65 6.69
CA LEU A 124 -12.66 -8.00 5.40
C LEU A 124 -11.60 -8.71 4.52
N PRO A 125 -10.41 -9.08 5.01
CA PRO A 125 -9.40 -9.79 4.21
C PRO A 125 -9.69 -11.30 4.03
N LEU A 126 -10.69 -11.87 4.71
CA LEU A 126 -11.06 -13.29 4.59
C LEU A 126 -12.03 -13.55 3.43
N VAL A 127 -12.63 -12.52 2.85
CA VAL A 127 -13.61 -12.58 1.74
C VAL A 127 -12.95 -12.12 0.44
#